data_AF-A0A4Q2XKA9-F1
#
_entry.id   AF-A0A4Q2XKA9-F1
#
_cell.length_a   1.000
_cell.length_b   1.000
_cell.length_c   1.000
_cell.angle_alpha   90.00
_cell.angle_beta   90.00
_cell.angle_gamma   90.00
#
_symmetry.space_group_name_H-M   'P 1'
#
loop_
_entity.id
_entity.type
_entity.pdbx_description
1 polymer ?
#
loop_
_entity_poly.entity_id
_entity_poly.type
_entity_poly.pdbx_seq_one_letter_code
_entity_poly.pdbx_strand_id
1 'polypeptide(L)' 'MFAVPFNRMQVRLYETSTGRVLATLTPSHPAPILGGSALEFTADGQWLLAAKDDGETVSWHLPVIRSELAKQGLNWEDAR' A
#
# COMPACT_ATOMS: atom_id res chain seq x y z
N MET A 1 -9.27 2.87 4.15
CA MET A 1 -7.86 3.10 3.76
C MET A 1 -7.83 3.38 2.26
N PHE A 2 -6.89 4.20 1.80
CA PHE A 2 -6.60 4.36 0.36
C PHE A 2 -5.09 4.33 0.12
N ALA A 3 -4.68 4.07 -1.11
CA ALA A 3 -3.28 4.00 -1.51
C ALA A 3 -3.00 5.01 -2.62
N VAL A 4 -1.80 5.61 -2.61
CA VAL A 4 -1.39 6.60 -3.61
C VAL A 4 0.07 6.32 -4.01
N PRO A 5 0.41 6.32 -5.31
CA PRO A 5 1.81 6.40 -5.73
C PRO A 5 2.44 7.66 -5.11
N PHE A 6 3.41 7.48 -4.23
CA PHE A 6 4.02 8.58 -3.47
C PHE A 6 5.18 9.22 -4.24
N ASN A 7 5.98 8.38 -4.88
CA ASN A 7 7.01 8.77 -5.84
C ASN A 7 7.11 7.67 -6.90
N ARG A 8 8.11 7.76 -7.79
CA ARG A 8 8.27 6.79 -8.86
C ARG A 8 8.37 5.35 -8.35
N MET A 9 8.86 5.10 -7.14
CA MET A 9 9.20 3.75 -6.67
C MET A 9 8.37 3.28 -5.46
N GLN A 10 7.60 4.16 -4.84
CA GLN A 10 6.95 3.87 -3.57
C GLN A 10 5.47 4.20 -3.61
N VAL A 11 4.69 3.45 -2.84
CA VAL A 11 3.27 3.69 -2.59
C VAL A 11 3.09 4.07 -1.13
N ARG A 12 2.24 5.04 -0.84
CA ARG A 12 1.81 5.32 0.54
C ARG A 12 0.40 4.81 0.79
N LEU A 13 0.22 4.23 1.97
CA LEU A 13 -1.08 3.89 2.52
C LEU A 13 -1.54 5.00 3.46
N TYR A 14 -2.82 5.33 3.39
CA TYR A 14 -3.45 6.37 4.18
C TYR A 14 -4.72 5.88 4.86
N GLU A 15 -4.92 6.35 6.08
CA GLU A 15 -6.19 6.27 6.80
C GLU A 15 -7.22 7.18 6.14
N THR A 16 -8.39 6.66 5.80
CA THR A 16 -9.40 7.42 5.03
C THR A 16 -10.04 8.54 5.85
N SER A 17 -10.30 8.30 7.14
CA SER A 17 -11.00 9.24 8.01
C SER A 17 -10.14 10.46 8.37
N THR A 18 -8.84 10.26 8.58
CA THR A 18 -7.92 11.29 9.09
C THR A 18 -6.94 11.80 8.03
N GLY A 19 -6.73 11.07 6.93
CA GLY A 19 -5.65 11.32 5.98
C GLY A 19 -4.26 10.99 6.52
N ARG A 20 -4.14 10.34 7.69
CA ARG A 20 -2.86 9.98 8.29
C ARG A 20 -2.14 8.93 7.45
N VAL A 21 -0.82 9.11 7.27
CA VAL A 21 0.03 8.09 6.62
C VAL A 21 0.16 6.88 7.55
N LEU A 22 -0.19 5.70 7.05
CA LEU A 22 -0.07 4.43 7.75
C LEU A 22 1.26 3.75 7.44
N ALA A 23 1.64 3.72 6.16
CA ALA A 23 2.86 3.07 5.70
C ALA A 23 3.41 3.74 4.43
N THR A 24 4.72 3.60 4.22
CA THR A 24 5.34 3.75 2.90
C THR A 24 5.84 2.37 2.45
N LEU A 25 5.23 1.85 1.40
CA LEU A 25 5.53 0.55 0.83
C LEU A 25 6.61 0.70 -0.24
N THR A 26 7.69 -0.04 -0.08
CA THR A 26 8.79 -0.12 -1.05
C THR A 26 8.83 -1.53 -1.63
N PRO A 27 8.83 -1.71 -2.96
CA PRO A 27 9.02 -3.01 -3.57
C PRO A 27 10.37 -3.61 -3.16
N SER A 28 10.42 -4.94 -2.94
CA SER A 28 11.67 -5.64 -2.63
C SER A 28 12.68 -5.60 -3.77
N HIS A 29 12.20 -5.58 -5.02
CA HIS A 29 12.98 -5.29 -6.22
C HIS A 29 12.48 -3.96 -6.82
N PRO A 30 13.11 -2.83 -6.44
CA PRO A 30 12.61 -1.51 -6.79
C PRO A 30 12.74 -1.23 -8.29
N ALA A 31 11.61 -0.91 -8.92
CA ALA A 31 11.54 -0.33 -10.25
C ALA A 31 10.36 0.68 -10.27
N PRO A 32 10.36 1.66 -11.20
CA PRO A 32 9.27 2.61 -11.27
C PRO A 32 7.87 1.99 -11.41
N ILE A 33 6.93 2.47 -10.60
CA ILE A 33 5.51 2.15 -10.67
C ILE A 33 4.89 2.97 -11.81
N LEU A 34 4.09 2.32 -12.66
CA LEU A 34 3.53 2.90 -13.87
C LEU A 34 2.52 4.06 -13.63
N GLY A 35 2.16 4.32 -12.38
CA GLY A 35 1.29 5.43 -11.98
C GLY A 35 0.05 4.98 -11.21
N GLY A 36 -0.92 5.88 -11.05
CA GLY A 36 -2.13 5.63 -10.24
C GLY A 36 -3.08 4.60 -10.84
N SER A 37 -3.16 4.50 -12.18
CA SER A 37 -3.99 3.51 -12.88
C SER A 37 -3.44 2.09 -12.81
N ALA A 38 -2.17 1.95 -12.38
CA ALA A 38 -1.48 0.68 -12.25
C ALA A 38 -1.51 0.15 -10.81
N LEU A 39 -2.33 0.74 -9.95
CA LEU A 39 -2.46 0.42 -8.53
C LEU A 39 -3.88 -0.05 -8.24
N GLU A 40 -4.04 -1.28 -7.75
CA GLU A 40 -5.36 -1.88 -7.52
C GLU A 40 -5.40 -2.68 -6.21
N PHE A 41 -6.50 -2.53 -5.47
CA PHE A 41 -6.82 -3.43 -4.36
C PHE A 41 -7.57 -4.64 -4.90
N THR A 42 -7.23 -5.84 -4.42
CA THR A 42 -8.05 -7.01 -4.71
C THR A 42 -9.46 -6.85 -4.13
N ALA A 43 -10.46 -7.49 -4.74
CA ALA A 43 -11.86 -7.36 -4.33
C ALA A 43 -12.11 -7.78 -2.87
N ASP A 44 -11.29 -8.68 -2.33
CA ASP A 44 -11.30 -9.12 -0.93
C ASP A 44 -10.53 -8.18 0.03
N GLY A 45 -9.91 -7.13 -0.50
CA GLY A 45 -9.12 -6.14 0.23
C GLY A 45 -7.85 -6.69 0.89
N GLN A 46 -7.43 -7.91 0.58
CA GLN A 46 -6.27 -8.55 1.22
C GLN A 46 -4.95 -8.11 0.59
N TRP A 47 -4.96 -7.70 -0.67
CA TRP A 47 -3.76 -7.34 -1.40
C TRP A 47 -3.86 -5.97 -2.04
N LEU A 48 -2.71 -5.32 -2.14
CA LEU A 48 -2.47 -4.19 -3.02
C LEU A 48 -1.50 -4.63 -4.11
N LEU A 49 -1.87 -4.45 -5.36
CA LEU A 49 -1.08 -4.78 -6.54
C LEU A 49 -0.60 -3.51 -7.21
N ALA A 50 0.66 -3.47 -7.63
CA ALA A 50 1.19 -2.39 -8.46
C ALA A 50 2.01 -2.95 -9.62
N ALA A 51 1.67 -2.54 -10.85
CA ALA A 51 2.48 -2.84 -12.03
C ALA A 51 3.65 -1.86 -12.13
N LYS A 52 4.84 -2.41 -12.42
CA LYS A 52 6.08 -1.67 -12.58
C LYS A 52 6.51 -1.62 -14.04
N ASP A 53 7.44 -0.72 -14.36
CA ASP A 53 7.96 -0.48 -15.70
C ASP A 53 8.92 -1.59 -16.20
N ASP A 54 9.48 -2.38 -15.30
CA ASP A 54 10.27 -3.59 -15.60
C ASP A 54 9.40 -4.77 -16.05
N GLY A 55 8.08 -4.58 -16.15
CA GLY A 55 7.11 -5.60 -16.55
C GLY A 55 6.66 -6.51 -15.39
N GLU A 56 7.24 -6.35 -14.20
CA GLU A 56 6.87 -7.12 -13.02
C GLU A 56 5.74 -6.46 -12.24
N THR A 57 5.00 -7.26 -11.48
CA THR A 57 3.99 -6.78 -10.53
C THR A 57 4.49 -7.00 -9.11
N VAL A 58 4.43 -5.96 -8.29
CA VAL A 58 4.63 -6.10 -6.84
C VAL A 58 3.28 -6.27 -6.16
N SER A 59 3.24 -7.15 -5.17
CA SER A 59 2.07 -7.39 -4.33
C SER A 59 2.42 -7.20 -2.86
N TRP A 60 1.49 -6.58 -2.12
CA TRP A 60 1.61 -6.40 -0.69
C TRP A 60 0.41 -7.01 0.02
N HIS A 61 0.67 -7.94 0.95
CA HIS A 61 -0.37 -8.56 1.78
C HIS A 61 -0.73 -7.63 2.95
N LEU A 62 -1.87 -6.97 2.85
CA LEU A 62 -2.30 -5.93 3.76
C LEU A 62 -2.56 -6.43 5.20
N PRO A 63 -3.11 -7.64 5.44
CA PRO A 63 -3.25 -8.17 6.80
C PRO A 63 -1.92 -8.33 7.54
N VAL A 64 -0.86 -8.69 6.82
CA VAL A 64 0.49 -8.80 7.42
C VAL A 64 1.01 -7.42 7.76
N ILE A 65 0.93 -6.46 6.83
CA ILE A 65 1.33 -5.06 7.09
C ILE A 65 0.56 -4.48 8.28
N ARG A 66 -0.74 -4.73 8.37
CA ARG A 66 -1.59 -4.32 9.48
C ARG A 66 -1.11 -4.88 10.80
N SER A 67 -0.85 -6.18 10.83
CA SER A 67 -0.39 -6.86 12.04
C SER A 67 0.94 -6.28 12.53
N GLU A 68 1.85 -5.93 11.62
CA GLU A 68 3.12 -5.29 11.98
C GLU A 68 2.94 -3.83 12.45
N LEU A 69 2.05 -3.07 11.83
CA LEU A 69 1.76 -1.69 12.25
C LEU A 69 0.99 -1.63 13.58
N ALA A 70 0.10 -2.58 13.84
CA ALA A 70 -0.62 -2.68 15.10
C ALA A 70 0.34 -2.88 16.30
N LYS A 71 1.43 -3.63 16.12
CA LYS A 71 2.49 -3.76 17.14
C LYS A 71 3.13 -2.42 17.52
N GLN A 72 3.02 -1.41 16.65
CA GLN A 72 3.55 -0.06 16.84
C GLN A 72 2.46 0.95 17.22
N GLY A 73 1.24 0.51 17.51
CA GLY A 73 0.10 1.39 17.82
C GLY A 73 -0.48 2.11 16.60
N LEU A 74 -0.18 1.64 15.39
CA LEU A 74 -0.64 2.20 14.13
C LEU A 74 -1.73 1.32 13.48
N ASN A 75 -2.68 0.84 14.29
CA ASN A 75 -3.84 0.12 13.78
C ASN A 75 -4.83 1.11 13.14
N TRP A 76 -5.49 0.71 12.06
CA TRP A 76 -6.42 1.57 11.30
C TRP A 76 -7.85 1.01 11.24
N GLU A 77 -8.16 -0.04 12.01
CA GLU A 77 -9.54 -0.51 12.23
C GLU A 77 -10.23 0.11 13.44
N ASP A 78 -9.49 0.89 14.25
CA ASP A 78 -10.02 1.53 15.46
C ASP A 78 -10.98 2.69 15.17
N ALA A 79 -11.19 3.03 13.89
CA ALA A 79 -11.98 4.17 13.43
C ALA A 79 -13.45 3.82 13.06
N ARG A 80 -14.07 2.84 13.72
CA ARG A 80 -15.50 2.53 13.57
C ARG A 80 -16.38 3.28 14.55
#